data_AF-A0A5C8TC85-F1
#
_entry.id   AF-A0A5C8TC85-F1
#
_cell.length_a   1.000
_cell.length_b   1.000
_cell.length_c   1.000
_cell.angle_alpha   90.00
_cell.angle_beta   90.00
_cell.angle_gamma   90.00
#
_symmetry.space_group_name_H-M   'P 1'
#
loop_
_entity.id
_entity.type
_entity.pdbx_description
1 polymer ?
#
loop_
_entity_poly.entity_id
_entity_poly.type
_entity_poly.pdbx_seq_one_letter_code
_entity_poly.pdbx_strand_id
1 'polypeptide(L)'
;MAGSRPGYRKRANDNPSTAEKGDELPIVRFVAGQVPRAVDEAEAALLLAGAPIYSRAGTLVRPVAETMPAAGNRNTTVAKLRLLCQASMADHLARAMHFQRFSKTAEEWVDRNPPIEVVTALLAREGEWKLPPLSGVITTPTMRSDGSILSAPGYDPATRLYLVVDPSFRLADVPERPTRSDAEHALQRLKDLICNFPFAGEVDQAVALSGIITAVVRGGIPTAPLHAITAHSPGTGKSYLVDIAATIATGRRAPVIAAGKTEEETEKRLGALLLDAAPLISIDNVNGELWGRSPLPDDGTAIGEGPHSRSE
;
A
#
# COMPACT_ATOMS: atom_id res chain seq x y z
N MET A 1 -9.94 -69.38 -27.57
CA MET A 1 -9.39 -68.70 -28.76
C MET A 1 -10.10 -67.37 -28.95
N ALA A 2 -9.32 -66.34 -29.28
CA ALA A 2 -9.71 -65.02 -29.82
C ALA A 2 -10.68 -64.13 -28.99
N GLY A 3 -10.10 -63.32 -28.09
CA GLY A 3 -10.72 -62.08 -27.60
C GLY A 3 -10.25 -60.89 -28.44
N SER A 4 -11.16 -60.32 -29.22
CA SER A 4 -10.92 -59.16 -30.10
C SER A 4 -11.34 -57.87 -29.39
N ARG A 5 -10.45 -56.88 -29.31
CA ARG A 5 -10.73 -55.53 -28.78
C ARG A 5 -10.83 -54.52 -29.94
N PRO A 6 -11.97 -53.84 -30.16
CA PRO A 6 -12.02 -52.52 -30.78
C PRO A 6 -12.16 -51.47 -29.65
N GLY A 7 -11.58 -50.29 -29.65
CA GLY A 7 -11.30 -49.33 -30.73
C GLY A 7 -11.72 -47.97 -30.15
N TYR A 8 -10.75 -47.16 -29.71
CA TYR A 8 -11.01 -45.87 -29.06
C TYR A 8 -11.38 -44.82 -30.12
N ARG A 9 -12.65 -44.41 -30.16
CA ARG A 9 -13.16 -43.34 -31.04
C ARG A 9 -12.86 -41.97 -30.45
N LYS A 10 -12.12 -41.14 -31.21
CA LYS A 10 -12.01 -39.68 -31.07
C LYS A 10 -13.41 -39.07 -31.09
N ARG A 11 -13.80 -38.31 -30.05
CA ARG A 11 -14.99 -37.44 -30.09
C ARG A 11 -14.57 -36.05 -30.52
N ALA A 12 -15.29 -35.54 -31.52
CA ALA A 12 -15.18 -34.19 -32.05
C ALA A 12 -15.70 -33.16 -31.03
N ASN A 13 -15.06 -31.99 -31.02
CA ASN A 13 -15.51 -30.80 -30.33
C ASN A 13 -16.69 -30.19 -31.08
N ASP A 14 -17.84 -30.08 -30.40
CA ASP A 14 -18.89 -29.12 -30.78
C ASP A 14 -18.92 -28.03 -29.70
N ASN A 15 -18.62 -26.81 -30.13
CA ASN A 15 -18.60 -25.59 -29.32
C ASN A 15 -19.86 -24.79 -29.67
N PRO A 16 -20.66 -24.28 -28.71
CA PRO A 16 -21.65 -23.27 -29.04
C PRO A 16 -20.99 -21.88 -28.99
N SER A 17 -21.03 -21.22 -30.13
CA SER A 17 -20.62 -19.84 -30.33
C SER A 17 -21.59 -18.85 -29.67
N THR A 18 -21.04 -17.90 -28.93
CA THR A 18 -21.60 -16.55 -28.82
C THR A 18 -20.43 -15.57 -28.91
N ALA A 19 -20.38 -14.84 -30.02
CA ALA A 19 -19.40 -13.80 -30.27
C ALA A 19 -19.90 -12.46 -29.71
N GLU A 20 -19.11 -11.82 -28.85
CA GLU A 20 -19.25 -10.40 -28.49
C GLU A 20 -17.86 -9.73 -28.50
N LYS A 21 -17.70 -8.74 -29.41
CA LYS A 21 -16.66 -7.69 -29.50
C LYS A 21 -15.26 -7.94 -28.89
N GLY A 22 -14.35 -8.49 -29.71
CA GLY A 22 -12.98 -7.95 -29.92
C GLY A 22 -11.94 -7.95 -28.78
N ASP A 23 -12.09 -8.80 -27.76
CA ASP A 23 -11.18 -8.93 -26.61
C ASP A 23 -10.04 -9.96 -26.86
N GLU A 24 -9.30 -9.83 -27.97
CA GLU A 24 -8.11 -10.66 -28.16
C GLU A 24 -6.94 -10.10 -27.35
N LEU A 25 -6.48 -10.87 -26.37
CA LEU A 25 -5.28 -10.54 -25.60
C LEU A 25 -4.08 -10.39 -26.54
N PRO A 26 -3.18 -9.40 -26.30
CA PRO A 26 -2.01 -9.21 -27.12
C PRO A 26 -1.13 -10.46 -27.17
N ILE A 27 -0.51 -10.72 -28.31
CA ILE A 27 0.37 -11.87 -28.52
C ILE A 27 1.83 -11.42 -28.44
N VAL A 28 2.58 -11.97 -27.49
CA VAL A 28 4.02 -11.78 -27.35
C VAL A 28 4.76 -13.00 -27.89
N ARG A 29 5.46 -12.81 -29.01
CA ARG A 29 6.23 -13.88 -29.67
C ARG A 29 7.63 -13.99 -29.09
N PHE A 30 7.90 -15.09 -28.39
CA PHE A 30 9.20 -15.39 -27.83
C PHE A 30 10.16 -15.92 -28.91
N VAL A 31 11.23 -15.16 -29.14
CA VAL A 31 12.33 -15.50 -30.05
C VAL A 31 13.63 -15.55 -29.23
N ALA A 32 14.36 -16.66 -29.33
CA ALA A 32 15.66 -16.79 -28.68
C ALA A 32 16.62 -15.68 -29.14
N GLY A 33 17.32 -15.05 -28.20
CA GLY A 33 18.18 -13.89 -28.47
C GLY A 33 17.45 -12.53 -28.52
N GLN A 34 16.12 -12.50 -28.38
CA GLN A 34 15.33 -11.27 -28.35
C GLN A 34 14.52 -11.10 -27.05
N VAL A 35 15.07 -11.58 -25.92
CA VAL A 35 14.41 -11.47 -24.62
C VAL A 35 14.05 -10.02 -24.25
N PRO A 36 14.94 -9.01 -24.43
CA PRO A 36 14.60 -7.62 -24.13
C PRO A 36 13.36 -7.10 -24.88
N ARG A 37 13.20 -7.45 -26.16
CA ARG A 37 11.99 -7.09 -26.94
C ARG A 37 10.72 -7.68 -26.32
N ALA A 38 10.74 -8.98 -25.99
CA ALA A 38 9.60 -9.64 -25.37
C ALA A 38 9.27 -9.07 -23.98
N VAL A 39 10.30 -8.64 -23.27
CA VAL A 39 10.27 -7.97 -21.96
C VAL A 39 9.62 -6.59 -22.06
N ASP A 40 9.93 -5.81 -23.10
CA ASP A 40 9.27 -4.53 -23.41
C ASP A 40 7.80 -4.72 -23.81
N GLU A 41 7.52 -5.66 -24.70
CA GLU A 41 6.17 -5.98 -25.16
C GLU A 41 5.27 -6.45 -24.01
N ALA A 42 5.81 -7.30 -23.12
CA ALA A 42 5.10 -7.78 -21.95
C ALA A 42 4.77 -6.66 -20.94
N GLU A 43 5.71 -5.74 -20.70
CA GLU A 43 5.45 -4.60 -19.84
C GLU A 43 4.40 -3.66 -20.44
N ALA A 44 4.49 -3.38 -21.74
CA ALA A 44 3.50 -2.57 -22.45
C ALA A 44 2.10 -3.20 -22.38
N ALA A 45 1.99 -4.53 -22.53
CA ALA A 45 0.74 -5.25 -22.41
C ALA A 45 0.16 -5.18 -20.98
N LEU A 46 1.00 -5.28 -19.94
CA LEU A 46 0.54 -5.10 -18.54
C LEU A 46 -0.01 -3.68 -18.30
N LEU A 47 0.65 -2.65 -18.84
CA LEU A 47 0.20 -1.27 -18.75
C LEU A 47 -1.13 -1.04 -19.47
N LEU A 48 -1.26 -1.57 -20.70
CA LEU A 48 -2.50 -1.51 -21.48
C LEU A 48 -3.66 -2.23 -20.80
N ALA A 49 -3.40 -3.38 -20.18
CA ALA A 49 -4.39 -4.14 -19.42
C ALA A 49 -4.78 -3.47 -18.09
N GLY A 50 -4.12 -2.38 -17.68
CA GLY A 50 -4.34 -1.75 -16.38
C GLY A 50 -4.01 -2.68 -15.22
N ALA A 51 -3.02 -3.57 -15.39
CA ALA A 51 -2.65 -4.51 -14.34
C ALA A 51 -2.22 -3.75 -13.07
N PRO A 52 -2.69 -4.13 -11.87
CA PRO A 52 -2.40 -3.42 -10.63
C PRO A 52 -0.99 -3.75 -10.11
N ILE A 53 0.01 -3.46 -10.92
CA ILE A 53 1.43 -3.71 -10.67
C ILE A 53 2.16 -2.38 -10.66
N TYR A 54 2.95 -2.17 -9.61
CA TYR A 54 3.61 -0.90 -9.35
C TYR A 54 5.07 -1.10 -8.94
N SER A 55 5.91 -0.11 -9.20
CA SER A 55 7.29 -0.07 -8.71
C SER A 55 7.38 0.63 -7.36
N ARG A 56 8.11 0.04 -6.40
CA ARG A 56 8.36 0.62 -5.08
C ARG A 56 9.64 0.06 -4.47
N ALA A 57 10.51 0.95 -3.97
CA ALA A 57 11.73 0.60 -3.24
C ALA A 57 12.54 -0.52 -3.91
N GLY A 58 12.80 -0.36 -5.21
CA GLY A 58 13.58 -1.32 -6.01
C GLY A 58 12.90 -2.64 -6.36
N THR A 59 11.60 -2.77 -6.11
CA THR A 59 10.85 -4.00 -6.37
C THR A 59 9.51 -3.73 -7.05
N LEU A 60 8.90 -4.77 -7.62
CA LEU A 60 7.52 -4.73 -8.10
C LEU A 60 6.55 -5.25 -7.02
N VAL A 61 5.49 -4.49 -6.79
CA VAL A 61 4.45 -4.76 -5.80
C VAL A 61 3.06 -4.70 -6.42
N ARG A 62 2.10 -5.33 -5.75
CA ARG A 62 0.66 -5.15 -6.00
C ARG A 62 -0.10 -4.86 -4.71
N PRO A 63 -1.16 -4.04 -4.76
CA PRO A 63 -2.07 -3.90 -3.64
C PRO A 63 -2.89 -5.17 -3.45
N VAL A 64 -3.10 -5.56 -2.20
CA VAL A 64 -3.94 -6.69 -1.80
C VAL A 64 -4.89 -6.22 -0.73
N ALA A 65 -6.19 -6.42 -0.97
CA ALA A 65 -7.25 -6.19 -0.01
C ALA A 65 -7.67 -7.53 0.61
N GLU A 66 -7.73 -7.58 1.93
CA GLU A 66 -8.21 -8.72 2.71
C GLU A 66 -9.33 -8.27 3.64
N THR A 67 -10.42 -9.02 3.65
CA THR A 67 -11.51 -8.79 4.59
C THR A 67 -11.16 -9.45 5.92
N MET A 68 -11.13 -8.66 6.99
CA MET A 68 -10.84 -9.13 8.35
C MET A 68 -12.02 -8.87 9.29
N PRO A 69 -12.27 -9.75 10.27
CA PRO A 69 -13.21 -9.48 11.34
C PRO A 69 -12.80 -8.23 12.13
N ALA A 70 -13.79 -7.42 12.49
CA ALA A 70 -13.66 -6.20 13.29
C ALA A 70 -14.65 -6.23 14.47
N ALA A 71 -14.48 -5.28 15.39
CA ALA A 71 -15.33 -5.19 16.59
C ALA A 71 -16.82 -5.03 16.24
N GLY A 72 -17.67 -5.72 17.03
CA GLY A 72 -19.12 -5.68 16.87
C GLY A 72 -19.65 -6.56 15.73
N ASN A 73 -18.99 -7.69 15.46
CA ASN A 73 -19.37 -8.64 14.39
C ASN A 73 -19.43 -7.99 12.99
N ARG A 74 -18.59 -6.98 12.77
CA ARG A 74 -18.42 -6.30 11.47
C ARG A 74 -17.18 -6.85 10.78
N ASN A 75 -17.11 -6.67 9.46
CA ASN A 75 -15.90 -6.89 8.70
C ASN A 75 -15.27 -5.55 8.32
N THR A 76 -13.95 -5.52 8.17
CA THR A 76 -13.20 -4.36 7.68
C THR A 76 -12.21 -4.78 6.60
N THR A 77 -11.94 -3.88 5.66
CA THR A 77 -10.97 -4.09 4.60
C THR A 77 -9.58 -3.66 5.05
N VAL A 78 -8.64 -4.60 5.03
CA VAL A 78 -7.22 -4.35 5.23
C VAL A 78 -6.52 -4.34 3.89
N ALA A 79 -5.81 -3.25 3.59
CA ALA A 79 -4.96 -3.17 2.41
C ALA A 79 -3.48 -3.29 2.81
N LYS A 80 -2.72 -4.06 2.01
CA LYS A 80 -1.27 -4.20 2.13
C LYS A 80 -0.62 -4.33 0.76
N LEU A 81 0.67 -4.05 0.69
CA LEU A 81 1.46 -4.31 -0.51
C LEU A 81 2.04 -5.72 -0.47
N ARG A 82 2.06 -6.40 -1.61
CA ARG A 82 2.71 -7.70 -1.76
C ARG A 82 3.72 -7.65 -2.89
N LEU A 83 4.94 -8.07 -2.59
CA LEU A 83 5.99 -8.27 -3.58
C LEU A 83 5.54 -9.32 -4.61
N LEU A 84 5.85 -9.05 -5.87
CA LEU A 84 5.69 -10.03 -6.94
C LEU A 84 6.90 -10.96 -6.96
N CYS A 85 6.62 -12.26 -6.87
CA CYS A 85 7.58 -13.31 -7.19
C CYS A 85 7.38 -13.81 -8.63
N GLN A 86 8.25 -14.69 -9.10
CA GLN A 86 8.17 -15.27 -10.45
C GLN A 86 6.80 -15.89 -10.75
N ALA A 87 6.23 -16.65 -9.80
CA ALA A 87 4.94 -17.31 -9.98
C ALA A 87 3.80 -16.29 -10.13
N SER A 88 3.74 -15.27 -9.26
CA SER A 88 2.70 -14.25 -9.35
C SER A 88 2.86 -13.36 -10.59
N MET A 89 4.10 -13.05 -10.98
CA MET A 89 4.35 -12.28 -12.21
C MET A 89 3.93 -13.09 -13.44
N ALA A 90 4.26 -14.38 -13.49
CA ALA A 90 3.83 -15.26 -14.57
C ALA A 90 2.29 -15.35 -14.66
N ASP A 91 1.57 -15.44 -13.53
CA ASP A 91 0.09 -15.41 -13.53
C ASP A 91 -0.45 -14.08 -14.09
N HIS A 92 0.10 -12.93 -13.64
CA HIS A 92 -0.29 -11.62 -14.18
C HIS A 92 -0.04 -11.51 -15.69
N LEU A 93 1.11 -12.00 -16.17
CA LEU A 93 1.43 -12.01 -17.58
C LEU A 93 0.47 -12.90 -18.38
N ALA A 94 0.20 -14.12 -17.90
CA ALA A 94 -0.70 -15.05 -18.58
C ALA A 94 -2.16 -14.57 -18.67
N ARG A 95 -2.59 -13.70 -17.76
CA ARG A 95 -3.91 -13.05 -17.80
C ARG A 95 -3.98 -11.86 -18.74
N ALA A 96 -2.85 -11.20 -18.99
CA ALA A 96 -2.78 -9.96 -19.77
C ALA A 96 -2.34 -10.17 -21.23
N MET A 97 -1.74 -11.31 -21.57
CA MET A 97 -1.25 -11.60 -22.92
C MET A 97 -1.10 -13.12 -23.17
N HIS A 98 -1.05 -13.49 -24.45
CA HIS A 98 -0.65 -14.83 -24.88
C HIS A 98 0.82 -14.85 -25.27
N PHE A 99 1.56 -15.86 -24.82
CA PHE A 99 2.92 -16.09 -25.29
C PHE A 99 2.93 -17.16 -26.35
N GLN A 100 3.69 -16.94 -27.42
CA GLN A 100 3.90 -17.92 -28.48
C GLN A 100 5.38 -18.21 -28.70
N ARG A 101 5.69 -19.41 -29.18
CA ARG A 101 7.01 -19.77 -29.72
C ARG A 101 6.87 -20.39 -31.09
N PHE A 102 7.89 -20.24 -31.93
CA PHE A 102 7.91 -20.93 -33.21
C PHE A 102 8.23 -22.42 -33.00
N SER A 103 7.43 -23.30 -33.61
CA SER A 103 7.61 -24.75 -33.63
C SER A 103 8.18 -25.17 -34.98
N LYS A 104 9.43 -25.62 -35.04
CA LYS A 104 10.03 -26.11 -36.29
C LYS A 104 9.32 -27.35 -36.85
N THR A 105 8.73 -28.17 -35.99
CA THR A 105 8.02 -29.40 -36.40
C THR A 105 6.68 -29.11 -37.05
N ALA A 106 5.96 -28.11 -36.54
CA ALA A 106 4.64 -27.71 -37.05
C ALA A 106 4.74 -26.54 -38.05
N GLU A 107 5.93 -25.96 -38.22
CA GLU A 107 6.21 -24.78 -39.03
C GLU A 107 5.32 -23.56 -38.70
N GLU A 108 4.81 -23.49 -37.46
CA GLU A 108 3.87 -22.46 -37.02
C GLU A 108 4.21 -21.91 -35.61
N TRP A 109 3.56 -20.81 -35.25
CA TRP A 109 3.59 -20.27 -33.89
C TRP A 109 2.60 -21.03 -33.02
N VAL A 110 3.09 -21.57 -31.92
CA VAL A 110 2.27 -22.31 -30.95
C VAL A 110 2.30 -21.62 -29.60
N ASP A 111 1.17 -21.66 -28.89
CA ASP A 111 1.05 -21.08 -27.56
C ASP A 111 1.98 -21.75 -26.54
N ARG A 112 2.40 -20.96 -25.57
CA ARG A 112 3.20 -21.40 -24.42
C ARG A 112 2.86 -20.59 -23.19
N ASN A 113 3.23 -21.12 -22.04
CA ASN A 113 3.26 -20.36 -20.80
C ASN A 113 4.31 -19.23 -20.87
N PRO A 114 4.14 -18.16 -20.06
CA PRO A 114 5.11 -17.08 -19.94
C PRO A 114 6.55 -17.62 -19.78
N PRO A 115 7.50 -17.23 -20.65
CA PRO A 115 8.89 -17.61 -20.54
C PRO A 115 9.50 -17.12 -19.23
N ILE A 116 10.21 -18.00 -18.52
CA ILE A 116 10.84 -17.65 -17.23
C ILE A 116 11.91 -16.58 -17.40
N GLU A 117 12.55 -16.51 -18.57
CA GLU A 117 13.52 -15.49 -18.93
C GLU A 117 12.87 -14.10 -18.99
N VAL A 118 11.66 -14.01 -19.55
CA VAL A 118 10.89 -12.75 -19.60
C VAL A 118 10.42 -12.35 -18.20
N VAL A 119 9.89 -13.32 -17.44
CA VAL A 119 9.44 -13.08 -16.05
C VAL A 119 10.60 -12.59 -15.18
N THR A 120 11.74 -13.25 -15.23
CA THR A 120 12.92 -12.94 -14.41
C THR A 120 13.50 -11.58 -14.80
N ALA A 121 13.64 -11.30 -16.10
CA ALA A 121 14.14 -10.02 -16.58
C ALA A 121 13.17 -8.86 -16.23
N LEU A 122 11.86 -9.08 -16.32
CA LEU A 122 10.86 -8.09 -15.89
C LEU A 122 10.93 -7.82 -14.38
N LEU A 123 11.14 -8.84 -13.54
CA LEU A 123 11.27 -8.63 -12.10
C LEU A 123 12.58 -7.96 -11.66
N ALA A 124 13.61 -7.98 -12.51
CA ALA A 124 14.96 -7.52 -12.15
C ALA A 124 15.36 -6.17 -12.79
N ARG A 125 14.51 -5.54 -13.62
CA ARG A 125 14.84 -4.30 -14.35
C ARG A 125 14.69 -3.02 -13.51
N GLU A 126 15.14 -3.06 -12.26
CA GLU A 126 15.13 -1.87 -11.39
C GLU A 126 15.79 -0.68 -12.10
N GLY A 127 15.10 0.46 -12.11
CA GLY A 127 15.54 1.67 -12.81
C GLY A 127 15.07 1.79 -14.27
N GLU A 128 14.58 0.70 -14.88
CA GLU A 128 14.10 0.68 -16.27
C GLU A 128 12.59 0.44 -16.41
N TRP A 129 11.89 0.12 -15.31
CA TRP A 129 10.42 -0.07 -15.33
C TRP A 129 9.67 1.16 -15.82
N LYS A 130 8.70 0.93 -16.70
CA LYS A 130 7.64 1.87 -17.07
C LYS A 130 6.40 1.71 -16.19
N LEU A 131 6.36 0.65 -15.38
CA LEU A 131 5.30 0.41 -14.40
C LEU A 131 5.20 1.55 -13.38
N PRO A 132 3.99 2.04 -13.06
CA PRO A 132 3.79 3.24 -12.27
C PRO A 132 4.41 3.11 -10.86
N PRO A 133 5.06 4.16 -10.35
CA PRO A 133 5.60 4.15 -8.98
C PRO A 133 4.48 4.23 -7.95
N LEU A 134 4.66 3.58 -6.81
CA LEU A 134 3.69 3.58 -5.70
C LEU A 134 4.35 4.01 -4.39
N SER A 135 3.78 5.02 -3.74
CA SER A 135 4.20 5.48 -2.42
C SER A 135 3.67 4.56 -1.31
N GLY A 136 2.38 4.19 -1.41
CA GLY A 136 1.71 3.37 -0.41
C GLY A 136 0.27 3.04 -0.76
N VAL A 137 -0.37 2.27 0.11
CA VAL A 137 -1.78 1.88 0.01
C VAL A 137 -2.54 2.47 1.19
N ILE A 138 -3.69 3.06 0.92
CA ILE A 138 -4.56 3.67 1.93
C ILE A 138 -5.96 3.05 1.86
N THR A 139 -6.69 3.07 2.98
CA THR A 139 -8.02 2.47 3.07
C THR A 139 -9.16 3.48 3.26
N THR A 140 -8.82 4.75 3.41
CA THR A 140 -9.78 5.85 3.55
C THR A 140 -9.36 7.02 2.65
N PRO A 141 -10.30 7.87 2.21
CA PRO A 141 -9.99 9.08 1.47
C PRO A 141 -8.99 9.98 2.21
N THR A 142 -8.10 10.61 1.46
CA THR A 142 -7.10 11.54 2.00
C THR A 142 -7.09 12.85 1.20
N MET A 143 -6.45 13.86 1.75
CA MET A 143 -6.25 15.15 1.09
C MET A 143 -4.98 15.09 0.22
N ARG A 144 -5.05 15.62 -0.99
CA ARG A 144 -3.88 15.86 -1.85
C ARG A 144 -3.18 17.17 -1.45
N SER A 145 -1.98 17.40 -1.97
CA SER A 145 -1.22 18.62 -1.68
C SER A 145 -1.87 19.91 -2.20
N ASP A 146 -2.77 19.81 -3.18
CA ASP A 146 -3.57 20.93 -3.71
C ASP A 146 -4.86 21.18 -2.89
N GLY A 147 -5.10 20.41 -1.82
CA GLY A 147 -6.30 20.50 -0.99
C GLY A 147 -7.50 19.70 -1.50
N SER A 148 -7.43 19.12 -2.71
CA SER A 148 -8.49 18.25 -3.23
C SER A 148 -8.56 16.92 -2.47
N ILE A 149 -9.71 16.26 -2.49
CA ILE A 149 -9.89 14.96 -1.82
C ILE A 149 -9.67 13.83 -2.82
N LEU A 150 -8.79 12.89 -2.45
CA LEU A 150 -8.62 11.61 -3.11
C LEU A 150 -9.63 10.64 -2.51
N SER A 151 -10.75 10.42 -3.20
CA SER A 151 -11.86 9.57 -2.73
C SER A 151 -12.23 8.44 -3.71
N ALA A 152 -11.77 8.50 -4.96
CA ALA A 152 -12.00 7.45 -5.94
C ALA A 152 -11.06 6.24 -5.68
N PRO A 153 -11.59 5.01 -5.57
CA PRO A 153 -10.76 3.82 -5.43
C PRO A 153 -9.80 3.63 -6.62
N GLY A 154 -8.61 3.10 -6.34
CA GLY A 154 -7.58 2.84 -7.34
C GLY A 154 -6.34 3.71 -7.18
N TYR A 155 -5.50 3.71 -8.21
CA TYR A 155 -4.24 4.46 -8.22
C TYR A 155 -4.46 5.93 -8.58
N ASP A 156 -3.88 6.81 -7.77
CA ASP A 156 -3.86 8.24 -8.00
C ASP A 156 -2.46 8.69 -8.45
N PRO A 157 -2.28 9.14 -9.71
CA PRO A 157 -0.95 9.52 -10.21
C PRO A 157 -0.32 10.72 -9.49
N ALA A 158 -1.13 11.64 -8.94
CA ALA A 158 -0.64 12.86 -8.30
C ALA A 158 0.06 12.55 -6.96
N THR A 159 -0.53 11.68 -6.15
CA THR A 159 0.01 11.27 -4.84
C THR A 159 0.80 9.97 -4.89
N ARG A 160 0.64 9.19 -5.97
CA ARG A 160 1.13 7.81 -6.11
C ARG A 160 0.60 6.90 -5.01
N LEU A 161 -0.59 7.19 -4.46
CA LEU A 161 -1.28 6.35 -3.50
C LEU A 161 -2.26 5.44 -4.23
N TYR A 162 -2.48 4.25 -3.68
CA TYR A 162 -3.55 3.36 -4.12
C TYR A 162 -4.63 3.32 -3.03
N LEU A 163 -5.83 3.80 -3.35
CA LEU A 163 -6.97 3.80 -2.42
C LEU A 163 -7.79 2.52 -2.56
N VAL A 164 -7.87 1.76 -1.48
CA VAL A 164 -8.75 0.60 -1.32
C VAL A 164 -9.88 0.96 -0.36
N VAL A 165 -11.06 1.28 -0.89
CA VAL A 165 -12.21 1.65 -0.04
C VAL A 165 -12.92 0.39 0.44
N ASP A 166 -13.25 0.34 1.73
CA ASP A 166 -14.16 -0.68 2.26
C ASP A 166 -15.55 -0.54 1.61
N PRO A 167 -16.19 -1.63 1.12
CA PRO A 167 -17.49 -1.53 0.46
C PRO A 167 -18.60 -0.86 1.32
N SER A 168 -18.48 -0.89 2.65
CA SER A 168 -19.39 -0.24 3.59
C SER A 168 -19.08 1.24 3.85
N PHE A 169 -17.90 1.72 3.45
CA PHE A 169 -17.49 3.11 3.66
C PHE A 169 -18.36 4.06 2.83
N ARG A 170 -18.81 5.14 3.46
CA ARG A 170 -19.55 6.22 2.82
C ARG A 170 -18.91 7.54 3.23
N LEU A 171 -18.36 8.25 2.25
CA LEU A 171 -17.90 9.62 2.46
C LEU A 171 -19.13 10.53 2.47
N ALA A 172 -19.24 11.40 3.48
CA ALA A 172 -20.25 12.45 3.47
C ALA A 172 -19.93 13.46 2.36
N ASP A 173 -20.94 14.16 1.84
CA ASP A 173 -20.72 15.24 0.89
C ASP A 173 -19.89 16.36 1.56
N VAL A 174 -18.65 16.52 1.09
CA VAL A 174 -17.76 17.59 1.52
C VAL A 174 -17.78 18.67 0.44
N PRO A 175 -18.17 19.92 0.77
CA PRO A 175 -18.12 21.02 -0.18
C PRO A 175 -16.70 21.22 -0.72
N GLU A 176 -16.54 21.49 -2.02
CA GLU A 176 -15.23 21.79 -2.62
C GLU A 176 -14.56 23.02 -1.99
N ARG A 177 -15.36 23.94 -1.46
CA ARG A 177 -14.92 25.17 -0.80
C ARG A 177 -15.64 25.30 0.54
N PRO A 178 -15.20 24.58 1.58
CA PRO A 178 -15.83 24.65 2.89
C PRO A 178 -15.65 26.05 3.48
N THR A 179 -16.67 26.53 4.20
CA THR A 179 -16.59 27.79 4.93
C THR A 179 -15.85 27.59 6.26
N ARG A 180 -15.46 28.69 6.89
CA ARG A 180 -14.91 28.66 8.26
C ARG A 180 -15.91 28.04 9.26
N SER A 181 -17.21 28.31 9.10
CA SER A 181 -18.24 27.76 9.98
C SER A 181 -18.35 26.23 9.82
N ASP A 182 -18.21 25.71 8.60
CA ASP A 182 -18.17 24.26 8.37
C ASP A 182 -16.98 23.61 9.09
N ALA A 183 -15.81 24.25 9.03
CA ALA A 183 -14.61 23.79 9.72
C ALA A 183 -14.76 23.82 11.24
N GLU A 184 -15.35 24.89 11.81
CA GLU A 184 -15.61 25.01 13.25
C GLU A 184 -16.61 23.95 13.75
N HIS A 185 -17.66 23.66 12.98
CA HIS A 185 -18.59 22.57 13.27
C HIS A 185 -17.93 21.19 13.21
N ALA A 186 -17.08 20.94 12.20
CA ALA A 186 -16.34 19.70 12.09
C ALA A 186 -15.33 19.53 13.24
N LEU A 187 -14.65 20.62 13.63
CA LEU A 187 -13.73 20.64 14.77
C LEU A 187 -14.46 20.33 16.08
N GLN A 188 -15.67 20.84 16.28
CA GLN A 188 -16.45 20.53 17.48
C GLN A 188 -16.76 19.03 17.59
N ARG A 189 -17.10 18.36 16.47
CA ARG A 189 -17.30 16.90 16.47
C ARG A 189 -16.04 16.13 16.88
N LEU A 190 -14.86 16.59 16.45
CA LEU A 190 -13.58 16.01 16.87
C LEU A 190 -13.30 16.28 18.36
N LYS A 191 -13.61 17.47 18.87
CA LYS A 191 -13.50 17.81 20.30
C LYS A 191 -14.40 16.91 21.15
N ASP A 192 -15.64 16.71 20.73
CA ASP A 192 -16.60 15.85 21.42
C ASP A 192 -16.13 14.39 21.50
N LEU A 193 -15.41 13.91 20.47
CA LEU A 193 -14.84 12.56 20.46
C LEU A 193 -13.78 12.33 21.54
N ILE A 194 -13.07 13.39 21.94
CA ILE A 194 -11.97 13.33 22.91
C ILE A 194 -12.27 14.07 24.21
N CYS A 195 -13.51 14.50 24.45
CA CYS A 195 -13.85 15.38 25.58
C CYS A 195 -13.65 14.74 26.97
N ASN A 196 -13.68 13.41 27.05
CA ASN A 196 -13.53 12.66 28.30
C ASN A 196 -12.07 12.29 28.63
N PHE A 197 -11.11 12.69 27.79
CA PHE A 197 -9.70 12.47 28.07
C PHE A 197 -9.20 13.42 29.16
N PRO A 198 -8.35 12.96 30.09
CA PRO A 198 -7.82 13.79 31.18
C PRO A 198 -6.64 14.66 30.69
N PHE A 199 -6.89 15.58 29.76
CA PHE A 199 -5.89 16.54 29.30
C PHE A 199 -5.50 17.51 30.43
N ALA A 200 -4.22 17.87 30.52
CA ALA A 200 -3.74 18.81 31.53
C ALA A 200 -4.16 20.26 31.22
N GLY A 201 -4.24 20.62 29.94
CA GLY A 201 -4.81 21.88 29.49
C GLY A 201 -5.25 21.88 28.02
N GLU A 202 -5.66 23.05 27.53
CA GLU A 202 -6.15 23.24 26.16
C GLU A 202 -5.08 22.93 25.09
N VAL A 203 -3.81 23.16 25.40
CA VAL A 203 -2.69 22.88 24.49
C VAL A 203 -2.57 21.37 24.24
N ASP A 204 -2.68 20.54 25.27
CA ASP A 204 -2.62 19.07 25.12
C ASP A 204 -3.77 18.55 24.26
N GLN A 205 -4.98 19.10 24.48
CA GLN A 205 -6.14 18.78 23.65
C GLN A 205 -5.93 19.21 22.19
N ALA A 206 -5.39 20.41 21.95
CA ALA A 206 -5.09 20.89 20.61
C ALA A 206 -4.04 20.02 19.89
N VAL A 207 -3.00 19.59 20.60
CA VAL A 207 -1.98 18.66 20.06
C VAL A 207 -2.61 17.30 19.74
N ALA A 208 -3.48 16.78 20.60
CA ALA A 208 -4.22 15.54 20.34
C ALA A 208 -5.09 15.63 19.07
N LEU A 209 -5.83 16.73 18.90
CA LEU A 209 -6.61 17.00 17.68
C LEU A 209 -5.71 17.09 16.45
N SER A 210 -4.55 17.75 16.58
CA SER A 210 -3.58 17.84 15.48
C SER A 210 -3.10 16.45 15.04
N GLY A 211 -2.93 15.50 15.97
CA GLY A 211 -2.56 14.11 15.67
C GLY A 211 -3.62 13.37 14.88
N ILE A 212 -4.88 13.50 15.29
CA ILE A 212 -6.02 12.92 14.58
C ILE A 212 -6.12 13.48 13.15
N ILE A 213 -6.05 14.80 13.00
CA ILE A 213 -6.14 15.47 11.70
C ILE A 213 -4.95 15.07 10.81
N THR A 214 -3.73 15.07 11.36
CA THR A 214 -2.50 14.71 10.65
C THR A 214 -2.60 13.31 10.03
N ALA A 215 -3.16 12.34 10.75
CA ALA A 215 -3.33 10.98 10.24
C ALA A 215 -4.20 10.92 8.98
N VAL A 216 -5.20 11.79 8.86
CA VAL A 216 -6.10 11.87 7.70
C VAL A 216 -5.48 12.66 6.55
N VAL A 217 -4.80 13.78 6.85
CA VAL A 217 -4.22 14.67 5.83
C VAL A 217 -2.78 14.29 5.44
N ARG A 218 -2.27 13.14 5.92
CA ARG A 218 -0.87 12.73 5.72
C ARG A 218 -0.46 12.76 4.25
N GLY A 219 -1.33 12.37 3.32
CA GLY A 219 -1.06 12.37 1.88
C GLY A 219 -0.86 13.77 1.27
N GLY A 220 -1.34 14.83 1.94
CA GLY A 220 -1.33 16.19 1.43
C GLY A 220 -0.21 17.07 2.00
N ILE A 221 0.52 16.60 3.01
CA ILE A 221 1.60 17.35 3.64
C ILE A 221 2.97 16.70 3.36
N PRO A 222 4.05 17.46 3.14
CA PRO A 222 5.37 16.88 2.90
C PRO A 222 5.93 16.24 4.19
N THR A 223 5.84 16.98 5.29
CA THR A 223 6.34 16.57 6.61
C THR A 223 5.18 16.49 7.58
N ALA A 224 5.05 15.36 8.26
CA ALA A 224 4.10 15.19 9.36
C ALA A 224 4.84 15.34 10.69
N PRO A 225 4.27 16.05 11.68
CA PRO A 225 4.83 16.08 13.01
C PRO A 225 4.76 14.70 13.67
N LEU A 226 5.72 14.41 14.55
CA LEU A 226 5.65 13.28 15.46
C LEU A 226 4.84 13.69 16.69
N HIS A 227 3.85 12.89 17.06
CA HIS A 227 3.04 13.13 18.25
C HIS A 227 3.50 12.23 19.40
N ALA A 228 4.03 12.84 20.45
CA ALA A 228 4.37 12.15 21.69
C ALA A 228 3.22 12.29 22.70
N ILE A 229 2.76 11.17 23.24
CA ILE A 229 1.67 11.15 24.24
C ILE A 229 2.24 10.60 25.55
N THR A 230 2.35 11.47 26.55
CA THR A 230 2.80 11.11 27.90
C THR A 230 1.65 11.13 28.88
N ALA A 231 1.64 10.23 29.86
CA ALA A 231 0.65 10.27 30.94
C ALA A 231 1.23 9.68 32.23
N HIS A 232 0.87 10.27 33.36
CA HIS A 232 1.46 9.98 34.67
C HIS A 232 0.99 8.64 35.28
N SER A 233 -0.07 8.03 34.74
CA SER A 233 -0.59 6.75 35.22
C SER A 233 -0.98 5.83 34.06
N PRO A 234 -0.83 4.50 34.22
CA PRO A 234 -1.42 3.52 33.30
C PRO A 234 -2.94 3.69 33.20
N GLY A 235 -3.52 3.32 32.06
CA GLY A 235 -4.99 3.36 31.88
C GLY A 235 -5.60 4.73 31.56
N THR A 236 -4.78 5.76 31.35
CA THR A 236 -5.19 7.14 31.01
C THR A 236 -5.63 7.35 29.55
N GLY A 237 -5.74 6.28 28.76
CA GLY A 237 -6.28 6.34 27.39
C GLY A 237 -5.25 6.62 26.28
N LYS A 238 -3.93 6.67 26.55
CA LYS A 238 -2.89 6.96 25.52
C LYS A 238 -3.06 6.14 24.24
N SER A 239 -3.06 4.81 24.35
CA SER A 239 -3.23 3.91 23.22
C SER A 239 -4.61 4.05 22.58
N TYR A 240 -5.64 4.41 23.37
CA TYR A 240 -6.99 4.65 22.86
C TYR A 240 -7.07 5.92 22.00
N LEU A 241 -6.32 6.98 22.34
CA LEU A 241 -6.22 8.18 21.50
C LEU A 241 -5.56 7.87 20.15
N VAL A 242 -4.51 7.03 20.16
CA VAL A 242 -3.86 6.56 18.93
C VAL A 242 -4.80 5.68 18.12
N ASP A 243 -5.57 4.82 18.78
CA ASP A 243 -6.61 4.00 18.13
C ASP A 243 -7.71 4.84 17.48
N ILE A 244 -8.10 5.97 18.08
CA ILE A 244 -9.05 6.91 17.48
C ILE A 244 -8.48 7.46 16.16
N ALA A 245 -7.26 8.00 16.18
CA ALA A 245 -6.62 8.54 14.99
C ALA A 245 -6.46 7.47 13.90
N ALA A 246 -5.99 6.27 14.26
CA ALA A 246 -5.86 5.15 13.35
C ALA A 246 -7.20 4.69 12.79
N THR A 247 -8.24 4.63 13.62
CA THR A 247 -9.58 4.19 13.18
C THR A 247 -10.17 5.15 12.16
N ILE A 248 -9.99 6.46 12.38
CA ILE A 248 -10.43 7.48 11.43
C ILE A 248 -9.64 7.37 10.12
N ALA A 249 -8.31 7.27 10.20
CA ALA A 249 -7.43 7.27 9.02
C ALA A 249 -7.40 5.95 8.25
N THR A 250 -7.72 4.82 8.88
CA THR A 250 -7.53 3.48 8.28
C THR A 250 -8.72 2.54 8.43
N GLY A 251 -9.77 2.93 9.17
CA GLY A 251 -10.92 2.08 9.48
C GLY A 251 -10.63 1.01 10.54
N ARG A 252 -9.45 1.03 11.16
CA ARG A 252 -9.00 0.04 12.16
C ARG A 252 -8.15 0.67 13.26
N ARG A 253 -8.04 -0.04 14.38
CA ARG A 253 -7.11 0.30 15.47
C ARG A 253 -5.66 0.29 14.99
N ALA A 254 -4.80 1.02 15.70
CA ALA A 254 -3.41 1.17 15.31
C ALA A 254 -2.69 -0.19 15.41
N PRO A 255 -1.81 -0.53 14.46
CA PRO A 255 -0.87 -1.61 14.69
C PRO A 255 0.07 -1.16 15.82
N VAL A 256 -0.10 -1.76 17.00
CA VAL A 256 0.74 -1.45 18.16
C VAL A 256 2.04 -2.23 18.05
N ILE A 257 3.16 -1.53 17.95
CA ILE A 257 4.48 -2.09 18.23
C ILE A 257 4.84 -1.70 19.66
N ALA A 258 5.10 -2.69 20.52
CA ALA A 258 5.88 -2.44 21.73
C ALA A 258 7.33 -2.17 21.30
N ALA A 259 7.93 -1.08 21.78
CA ALA A 259 9.37 -0.86 21.62
C ALA A 259 10.11 -2.15 22.02
N GLY A 260 11.01 -2.63 21.15
CA GLY A 260 11.78 -3.84 21.40
C GLY A 260 12.62 -3.69 22.66
N LYS A 261 13.07 -4.81 23.25
CA LYS A 261 13.99 -4.74 24.39
C LYS A 261 15.35 -4.16 23.99
N THR A 262 15.64 -4.15 22.68
CA THR A 262 16.85 -3.63 22.07
C THR A 262 16.51 -2.69 20.90
N GLU A 263 17.47 -1.82 20.57
CA GLU A 263 17.41 -0.92 19.42
C GLU A 263 17.26 -1.70 18.10
N GLU A 264 18.04 -2.77 17.93
CA GLU A 264 18.00 -3.64 16.73
C GLU A 264 16.61 -4.26 16.49
N GLU A 265 15.92 -4.70 17.56
CA GLU A 265 14.57 -5.24 17.45
C GLU A 265 13.56 -4.16 17.03
N THR A 266 13.72 -2.95 17.56
CA THR A 266 12.86 -1.80 17.21
C THR A 266 13.09 -1.36 15.77
N GLU A 267 14.35 -1.28 15.33
CA GLU A 267 14.74 -0.94 13.96
C GLU A 267 14.18 -1.96 12.96
N LYS A 268 14.31 -3.26 13.24
CA LYS A 268 13.78 -4.32 12.36
C LYS A 268 12.26 -4.26 12.23
N ARG A 269 11.55 -4.00 13.34
CA ARG A 269 10.08 -3.86 13.33
C ARG A 269 9.63 -2.60 12.59
N LEU A 270 10.30 -1.48 12.82
CA LEU A 270 10.03 -0.23 12.13
C LEU A 270 10.29 -0.37 10.62
N GLY A 271 11.42 -0.97 10.24
CA GLY A 271 11.76 -1.28 8.85
C GLY A 271 10.70 -2.15 8.18
N ALA A 272 10.21 -3.19 8.86
CA ALA A 272 9.12 -4.02 8.33
C ALA A 272 7.82 -3.23 8.08
N LEU A 273 7.41 -2.35 9.01
CA LEU A 273 6.22 -1.50 8.80
C LEU A 273 6.39 -0.46 7.69
N LEU A 274 7.60 0.11 7.55
CA LEU A 274 7.93 1.02 6.46
C LEU A 274 7.89 0.28 5.11
N LEU A 275 8.36 -0.97 5.07
CA LEU A 275 8.26 -1.82 3.88
C LEU A 275 6.80 -2.14 3.54
N ASP A 276 5.95 -2.40 4.54
CA ASP A 276 4.51 -2.62 4.39
C ASP A 276 3.72 -1.33 4.03
N ALA A 277 4.40 -0.18 3.98
CA ALA A 277 3.83 1.14 3.70
C ALA A 277 2.69 1.52 4.67
N ALA A 278 2.84 1.20 5.96
CA ALA A 278 1.85 1.54 6.97
C ALA A 278 1.67 3.08 7.07
N PRO A 279 0.44 3.61 6.95
CA PRO A 279 0.20 5.06 6.97
C PRO A 279 0.32 5.69 8.37
N LEU A 280 0.21 4.87 9.42
CA LEU A 280 0.35 5.27 10.82
C LEU A 280 1.02 4.13 11.59
N ILE A 281 1.99 4.48 12.44
CA ILE A 281 2.74 3.55 13.28
C ILE A 281 2.64 4.03 14.72
N SER A 282 2.16 3.15 15.62
CA SER A 282 2.16 3.41 17.06
C SER A 282 3.35 2.71 17.70
N ILE A 283 4.26 3.47 18.28
CA ILE A 283 5.37 2.96 19.08
C ILE A 283 5.01 3.16 20.55
N ASP A 284 4.71 2.06 21.24
CA ASP A 284 4.32 2.09 22.65
C ASP A 284 5.50 1.73 23.57
N ASN A 285 5.48 2.23 24.80
CA ASN A 285 6.52 2.04 25.82
C ASN A 285 7.94 2.48 25.38
N VAL A 286 8.05 3.63 24.71
CA VAL A 286 9.34 4.27 24.47
C VAL A 286 9.93 4.72 25.81
N ASN A 287 10.95 4.01 26.29
CA ASN A 287 11.73 4.38 27.47
C ASN A 287 13.11 4.88 27.01
N GLY A 288 13.39 6.17 27.20
CA GLY A 288 14.67 6.80 26.81
C GLY A 288 14.50 7.94 25.79
N GLU A 289 15.62 8.42 25.25
CA GLU A 289 15.63 9.48 24.24
C GLU A 289 15.51 8.89 22.82
N LEU A 290 14.65 9.49 22.00
CA LEU A 290 14.57 9.20 20.57
C LEU A 290 15.47 10.20 19.82
N TRP A 291 16.57 9.72 19.25
CA TRP A 291 17.45 10.52 18.39
C TRP A 291 17.30 10.09 16.93
N GLY A 292 17.38 11.05 16.01
CA GLY A 292 17.50 10.78 14.57
C GLY A 292 18.83 11.32 14.06
N ARG A 293 19.60 10.51 13.32
CA ARG A 293 20.69 11.05 12.52
C ARG A 293 20.09 11.78 11.32
N SER A 294 20.10 13.11 11.35
CA SER A 294 19.90 13.89 10.14
C SER A 294 21.09 13.62 9.20
N PRO A 295 20.89 13.28 7.92
CA PRO A 295 21.99 13.11 6.96
C PRO A 295 22.60 14.46 6.51
N LEU A 296 22.43 15.53 7.29
CA LEU A 296 23.18 16.76 7.05
C LEU A 296 24.67 16.44 7.21
N PRO A 297 25.54 16.97 6.32
CA PRO A 297 26.96 16.73 6.42
C PRO A 297 27.44 17.14 7.82
N ASP A 298 28.29 16.32 8.43
CA ASP A 298 29.03 16.65 9.66
C ASP A 298 29.89 17.89 9.40
N ASP A 299 29.30 19.08 9.44
CA ASP A 299 30.00 20.36 9.42
C ASP A 299 30.15 20.88 10.84
N GLY A 300 30.53 19.99 11.77
CA GLY A 300 31.28 20.31 12.99
C GLY A 300 30.73 21.40 13.91
N THR A 301 29.51 21.87 13.71
CA THR A 301 28.90 22.93 14.51
C THR A 301 27.94 22.30 15.49
N ALA A 302 28.51 21.86 16.61
CA ALA A 302 27.80 21.44 17.80
C ALA A 302 26.83 22.56 18.23
N ILE A 303 25.53 22.33 18.00
CA ILE A 303 24.47 23.11 18.62
C ILE A 303 24.26 22.60 20.06
N GLY A 304 24.93 23.27 20.99
CA GLY A 304 24.48 23.49 22.36
C GLY A 304 24.56 22.30 23.33
N GLU A 305 25.64 22.24 24.11
CA GLU A 305 25.68 21.52 25.38
C GLU A 305 24.56 22.02 26.32
N GLY A 306 23.68 21.12 26.75
CA GLY A 306 22.76 21.37 27.87
C GLY A 306 23.52 21.40 29.20
N PRO A 307 23.06 22.17 30.20
CA PRO A 307 23.85 22.44 31.40
C PRO A 307 23.93 21.18 32.28
N HIS A 308 25.14 20.66 32.45
CA HIS A 308 25.47 19.76 33.54
C HIS A 308 25.30 20.49 34.87
N SER A 309 24.29 20.09 35.65
CA SER A 309 24.19 20.41 37.06
C SER A 309 25.35 19.76 37.82
N ARG A 310 26.37 20.56 38.15
CA ARG A 310 27.22 20.31 39.30
C ARG A 310 26.49 20.81 40.54
N SER A 311 26.29 19.94 41.53
CA SER A 311 26.84 20.18 42.86
C SER A 311 26.65 18.93 43.73
N GLU A 312 27.67 18.71 44.56
CA GLU A 312 27.54 18.12 45.89
C GLU A 312 26.42 18.78 46.71
#